data_AF-A0A380E083-F1
#
_entry.id   AF-A0A380E083-F1
#
_cell.length_a   1.000
_cell.length_b   1.000
_cell.length_c   1.000
_cell.angle_alpha   90.00
_cell.angle_beta   90.00
_cell.angle_gamma   90.00
#
_symmetry.space_group_name_H-M   'P 1'
#
loop_
_entity.id
_entity.type
_entity.pdbx_description
1 polymer ?
#
loop_
_entity_poly.entity_id
_entity_poly.type
_entity_poly.pdbx_seq_one_letter_code
_entity_poly.pdbx_strand_id
1 'polypeptide(L)'
;MIDIHNHILVDIDDGPKTIEKSIALLKQAKDEGVTSIVATPHHLHPRYDNTFQQVLVKLAELRTHPEVQALDIKLFPGQEIRITDSILQGLDNGSIQGINRSKYLLIEFPTGEVPHYTKQLFLKYNREATYQSLHILKEIEVSPKIQKYYMNLLQMGH
;
A
#
# COMPACT_ATOMS: atom_id res chain seq x y z
N MET A 1 -7.84 -10.28 -13.46
CA MET A 1 -7.29 -8.92 -13.20
C MET A 1 -6.57 -8.93 -11.85
N ILE A 2 -5.52 -8.14 -11.67
CA ILE A 2 -4.83 -7.99 -10.37
C ILE A 2 -5.16 -6.63 -9.80
N ASP A 3 -5.75 -6.60 -8.61
CA ASP A 3 -5.95 -5.39 -7.82
C ASP A 3 -4.75 -5.21 -6.88
N ILE A 4 -4.09 -4.06 -6.95
CA ILE A 4 -2.86 -3.77 -6.20
C ILE A 4 -3.07 -2.82 -5.02
N HIS A 5 -4.28 -2.30 -4.82
CA HIS A 5 -4.62 -1.40 -3.72
C HIS A 5 -5.99 -1.78 -3.16
N ASN A 6 -6.01 -2.43 -2.01
CA ASN A 6 -7.26 -2.84 -1.39
C ASN A 6 -7.17 -2.93 0.13
N HIS A 7 -8.13 -2.30 0.81
CA HIS A 7 -8.29 -2.34 2.26
C HIS A 7 -9.13 -3.56 2.68
N ILE A 8 -8.72 -4.77 2.28
CA ILE A 8 -9.56 -5.97 2.47
C ILE A 8 -9.44 -6.59 3.86
N LEU A 9 -8.45 -6.18 4.66
CA LEU A 9 -8.12 -6.79 5.94
C LEU A 9 -9.07 -6.35 7.05
N VAL A 10 -9.39 -7.28 7.94
CA VAL A 10 -10.40 -7.07 8.98
C VAL A 10 -9.83 -6.30 10.16
N ASP A 11 -10.51 -5.19 10.49
CA ASP A 11 -10.33 -4.41 11.71
C ASP A 11 -8.88 -3.94 11.97
N ILE A 12 -8.23 -3.46 10.91
CA ILE A 12 -6.85 -2.96 10.98
C ILE A 12 -6.70 -1.52 10.48
N ASP A 13 -7.63 -1.04 9.65
CA ASP A 13 -7.71 0.33 9.17
C ASP A 13 -9.18 0.77 8.95
N ASP A 14 -9.44 1.65 7.99
CA ASP A 14 -10.78 2.12 7.60
C ASP A 14 -11.53 1.15 6.67
N GLY A 15 -10.95 -0.01 6.35
CA GLY A 15 -11.60 -1.12 5.65
C GLY A 15 -12.65 -1.87 6.48
N PRO A 16 -12.92 -3.15 6.15
CA PRO A 16 -13.99 -3.93 6.76
C PRO A 16 -13.74 -4.16 8.26
N LYS A 17 -14.77 -3.94 9.07
CA LYS A 17 -14.73 -4.18 10.52
C LYS A 17 -15.05 -5.62 10.93
N THR A 18 -15.56 -6.42 10.01
CA THR A 18 -15.91 -7.82 10.27
C THR A 18 -15.50 -8.70 9.10
N ILE A 19 -15.37 -10.00 9.35
CA ILE A 19 -15.01 -10.99 8.34
C ILE A 19 -16.07 -11.10 7.24
N GLU A 20 -17.35 -10.97 7.58
CA GLU A 20 -18.46 -11.02 6.62
C GLU A 20 -18.37 -9.87 5.60
N LYS A 21 -17.98 -8.67 6.07
CA LYS A 21 -17.76 -7.50 5.20
C LYS A 21 -16.57 -7.71 4.27
N SER A 22 -15.47 -8.27 4.78
CA SER A 22 -14.31 -8.61 3.95
C SER A 22 -14.66 -9.65 2.87
N ILE A 23 -15.41 -10.70 3.24
CA ILE A 23 -15.88 -11.71 2.29
C ILE A 23 -16.83 -11.10 1.24
N ALA A 24 -17.71 -10.19 1.62
CA ALA A 24 -18.60 -9.50 0.68
C ALA A 24 -17.81 -8.70 -0.36
N LEU A 25 -16.77 -7.97 0.07
CA LEU A 25 -15.86 -7.26 -0.83
C LEU A 25 -15.09 -8.21 -1.76
N LEU A 26 -14.60 -9.35 -1.25
CA LEU A 26 -13.94 -10.35 -2.07
C LEU A 26 -14.88 -10.97 -3.11
N LYS A 27 -16.15 -11.22 -2.75
CA LYS A 27 -17.19 -11.71 -3.68
C LYS A 27 -17.43 -10.69 -4.80
N GLN A 28 -17.61 -9.42 -4.44
CA GLN A 28 -17.76 -8.35 -5.42
C GLN A 28 -16.55 -8.26 -6.36
N ALA A 29 -15.32 -8.27 -5.81
CA ALA A 29 -14.11 -8.24 -6.62
C ALA A 29 -14.03 -9.44 -7.59
N LYS A 30 -14.44 -10.63 -7.15
CA LYS A 30 -14.53 -11.82 -8.01
C LYS A 30 -15.50 -11.61 -9.18
N ASP A 31 -16.68 -11.06 -8.91
CA ASP A 31 -17.71 -10.80 -9.91
C ASP A 31 -17.24 -9.77 -10.96
N GLU A 32 -16.34 -8.86 -10.57
CA GLU A 32 -15.66 -7.91 -11.44
C GLU A 32 -14.43 -8.50 -12.19
N GLY A 33 -14.14 -9.80 -12.02
CA GLY A 33 -13.05 -10.50 -12.70
C GLY A 33 -11.67 -10.34 -12.04
N VAL A 34 -11.61 -9.91 -10.78
CA VAL A 34 -10.38 -9.88 -9.98
C VAL A 34 -10.00 -11.32 -9.61
N THR A 35 -8.74 -11.66 -9.90
CA THR A 35 -8.16 -12.99 -9.63
C THR A 35 -7.08 -12.92 -8.55
N SER A 36 -6.62 -11.72 -8.21
CA SER A 36 -5.57 -11.49 -7.22
C SER A 36 -5.70 -10.11 -6.61
N ILE A 37 -5.47 -10.00 -5.31
CA ILE A 37 -5.56 -8.75 -4.54
C ILE A 37 -4.28 -8.59 -3.70
N VAL A 38 -3.68 -7.41 -3.73
CA VAL A 38 -2.70 -6.98 -2.73
C VAL A 38 -3.45 -6.23 -1.64
N ALA A 39 -3.42 -6.75 -0.41
CA ALA A 39 -3.93 -6.06 0.75
C ALA A 39 -2.96 -4.93 1.15
N THR A 40 -3.39 -3.68 1.05
CA THR A 40 -2.57 -2.49 1.28
C THR A 40 -3.17 -1.61 2.38
N PRO A 41 -3.32 -2.10 3.62
CA PRO A 41 -3.86 -1.27 4.67
C PRO A 41 -2.95 -0.08 4.98
N HIS A 42 -3.53 0.95 5.58
CA HIS A 42 -2.82 2.17 5.97
C HIS A 42 -1.66 1.91 6.93
N HIS A 43 -0.51 2.54 6.67
CA HIS A 43 0.64 2.61 7.57
C HIS A 43 1.21 4.04 7.62
N LEU A 44 1.72 4.44 8.77
CA LEU A 44 2.11 5.83 9.08
C LEU A 44 0.99 6.85 8.88
N HIS A 45 -0.26 6.40 8.83
CA HIS A 45 -1.43 7.25 8.75
C HIS A 45 -1.77 7.80 10.15
N PRO A 46 -2.29 9.04 10.30
CA PRO A 46 -2.56 9.64 11.62
C PRO A 46 -3.43 8.80 12.56
N ARG A 47 -4.22 7.86 12.02
CA ARG A 47 -5.09 6.95 12.78
C ARG A 47 -4.62 5.50 12.77
N TYR A 48 -3.72 5.12 11.85
CA TYR A 48 -3.41 3.72 11.57
C TYR A 48 -1.91 3.55 11.37
N ASP A 49 -1.34 2.62 12.14
CA ASP A 49 0.08 2.31 12.10
C ASP A 49 0.30 0.80 12.00
N ASN A 50 0.09 0.28 10.78
CA ASN A 50 0.14 -1.15 10.51
C ASN A 50 1.47 -1.54 9.87
N THR A 51 2.39 -2.03 10.70
CA THR A 51 3.67 -2.60 10.25
C THR A 51 3.45 -3.77 9.30
N PHE A 52 4.42 -4.03 8.41
CA PHE A 52 4.32 -5.12 7.44
C PHE A 52 4.09 -6.48 8.13
N GLN A 53 4.66 -6.69 9.32
CA GLN A 53 4.44 -7.89 10.10
C GLN A 53 2.98 -8.04 10.56
N GLN A 54 2.32 -6.97 10.99
CA GLN A 54 0.90 -6.99 11.35
C GLN A 54 0.03 -7.32 10.13
N VAL A 55 0.37 -6.76 8.96
CA VAL A 55 -0.30 -7.09 7.69
C VAL A 55 -0.19 -8.59 7.40
N LEU A 56 0.99 -9.19 7.55
CA LEU A 56 1.19 -10.63 7.32
C LEU A 56 0.31 -11.50 8.23
N VAL A 57 0.19 -11.13 9.51
CA VAL A 57 -0.66 -11.83 10.48
C VAL A 57 -2.13 -11.73 10.07
N LYS A 58 -2.64 -10.52 9.80
CA LYS A 58 -4.04 -10.33 9.38
C LYS A 58 -4.37 -10.98 8.04
N LEU A 59 -3.43 -10.97 7.10
CA LEU A 59 -3.59 -11.64 5.82
C LEU A 59 -3.65 -13.16 5.99
N ALA A 60 -2.85 -13.72 6.89
CA ALA A 60 -2.91 -15.15 7.21
C ALA A 60 -4.25 -15.51 7.87
N GLU A 61 -4.73 -14.71 8.83
CA GLU A 61 -6.07 -14.87 9.44
C GLU A 61 -7.19 -14.86 8.40
N LEU A 62 -7.15 -13.92 7.43
CA LEU A 62 -8.17 -13.86 6.38
C LEU A 62 -8.15 -15.09 5.47
N ARG A 63 -6.95 -15.56 5.09
CA ARG A 63 -6.76 -16.72 4.19
C ARG A 63 -7.20 -18.05 4.80
N THR A 64 -7.27 -18.18 6.12
CA THR A 64 -7.72 -19.44 6.75
C THR A 64 -9.24 -19.59 6.72
N HIS A 65 -9.99 -18.53 6.41
CA HIS A 65 -11.45 -18.60 6.36
C HIS A 65 -11.94 -19.44 5.17
N PRO A 66 -12.82 -20.45 5.37
CA PRO A 66 -13.23 -21.38 4.30
C PRO A 66 -13.88 -20.69 3.10
N GLU A 67 -14.73 -19.68 3.33
CA GLU A 67 -15.34 -18.93 2.23
C GLU A 67 -14.31 -18.15 1.41
N VAL A 68 -13.26 -17.63 2.05
CA VAL A 68 -12.18 -16.91 1.34
C VAL A 68 -11.42 -17.88 0.43
N GLN A 69 -11.16 -19.10 0.91
CA GLN A 69 -10.53 -20.15 0.11
C GLN A 69 -11.40 -20.56 -1.09
N ALA A 70 -12.71 -20.69 -0.89
CA ALA A 70 -13.66 -21.04 -1.95
C ALA A 70 -13.76 -19.97 -3.06
N LEU A 71 -13.38 -18.72 -2.77
CA LEU A 71 -13.35 -17.66 -3.78
C LEU A 71 -12.19 -17.80 -4.77
N ASP A 72 -11.13 -18.54 -4.45
CA ASP A 72 -9.94 -18.72 -5.30
C ASP A 72 -9.30 -17.39 -5.74
N ILE A 73 -9.41 -16.35 -4.91
CA ILE A 73 -8.68 -15.09 -5.10
C ILE A 73 -7.33 -15.21 -4.38
N LYS A 74 -6.24 -14.98 -5.12
CA LYS A 74 -4.90 -14.94 -4.52
C LYS A 74 -4.70 -13.63 -3.77
N LEU A 75 -4.55 -13.70 -2.47
CA LEU A 75 -4.26 -12.53 -1.63
C LEU A 75 -2.74 -12.36 -1.49
N PHE A 76 -2.23 -11.13 -1.44
CA PHE A 76 -0.81 -10.79 -1.27
C PHE A 76 -0.64 -9.64 -0.26
N PRO A 77 0.48 -9.56 0.47
CA PRO A 77 0.70 -8.47 1.43
C PRO A 77 1.22 -7.21 0.74
N GLY A 78 0.85 -6.05 1.26
CA GLY A 78 1.37 -4.74 0.90
C GLY A 78 1.02 -3.74 2.00
N GLN A 79 1.34 -2.47 1.79
CA GLN A 79 0.99 -1.37 2.69
C GLN A 79 0.70 -0.16 1.84
N GLU A 80 -0.31 0.62 2.22
CA GLU A 80 -0.44 1.99 1.78
C GLU A 80 0.31 2.87 2.78
N ILE A 81 1.43 3.45 2.36
CA ILE A 81 2.36 4.13 3.25
C ILE A 81 2.19 5.62 3.08
N ARG A 82 1.74 6.29 4.14
CA ARG A 82 1.70 7.74 4.14
C ARG A 82 3.10 8.32 4.06
N ILE A 83 3.29 9.31 3.19
CA ILE A 83 4.59 9.94 3.02
C ILE A 83 5.04 10.67 4.29
N THR A 84 6.20 10.26 4.81
CA THR A 84 6.88 10.88 5.95
C THR A 84 8.40 10.73 5.79
N ASP A 85 9.16 11.41 6.64
CA ASP A 85 10.62 11.24 6.74
C ASP A 85 11.04 9.90 7.37
N SER A 86 10.10 9.18 8.00
CA SER A 86 10.35 7.91 8.69
C SER A 86 10.36 6.70 7.74
N ILE A 87 10.02 6.88 6.45
CA ILE A 87 9.98 5.78 5.48
C ILE A 87 11.31 5.03 5.38
N LEU A 88 12.44 5.74 5.35
CA LEU A 88 13.76 5.11 5.25
C LEU A 88 14.06 4.25 6.49
N GLN A 89 13.75 4.77 7.68
CA GLN A 89 13.92 4.01 8.92
C GLN A 89 13.02 2.77 8.96
N GLY A 90 11.78 2.89 8.47
CA GLY A 90 10.85 1.76 8.38
C GLY A 90 11.30 0.68 7.39
N LEU A 91 11.99 1.07 6.33
CA LEU A 91 12.62 0.12 5.41
C LEU A 91 13.82 -0.57 6.07
N ASP A 92 14.70 0.19 6.73
CA ASP A 92 15.89 -0.34 7.43
C ASP A 92 15.51 -1.36 8.51
N ASN A 93 14.46 -1.11 9.28
CA ASN A 93 14.01 -1.97 10.37
C ASN A 93 12.98 -3.04 9.95
N GLY A 94 12.54 -3.02 8.69
CA GLY A 94 11.59 -3.98 8.12
C GLY A 94 10.12 -3.76 8.48
N SER A 95 9.75 -2.65 9.15
CA SER A 95 8.35 -2.28 9.40
C SER A 95 7.62 -1.87 8.12
N ILE A 96 8.36 -1.45 7.08
CA ILE A 96 7.90 -1.14 5.74
C ILE A 96 8.49 -2.15 4.75
N GLN A 97 7.64 -2.72 3.89
CA GLN A 97 8.11 -3.45 2.71
C GLN A 97 7.27 -3.10 1.49
N GLY A 98 7.86 -3.29 0.30
CA GLY A 98 7.12 -3.11 -0.94
C GLY A 98 6.02 -4.14 -1.14
N ILE A 99 5.13 -3.82 -2.08
CA ILE A 99 4.02 -4.66 -2.53
C ILE A 99 4.52 -6.06 -2.79
N ASN A 100 4.00 -7.02 -2.06
CA ASN A 100 4.40 -8.43 -2.09
C ASN A 100 5.92 -8.63 -2.02
N ARG A 101 6.61 -7.88 -1.14
CA ARG A 101 8.08 -7.88 -0.98
C ARG A 101 8.84 -7.50 -2.25
N SER A 102 8.16 -6.87 -3.20
CA SER A 102 8.80 -6.31 -4.36
C SER A 102 9.50 -5.00 -3.98
N LYS A 103 10.12 -4.43 -4.99
CA LYS A 103 10.72 -3.11 -4.92
C LYS A 103 9.68 -1.98 -5.08
N TYR A 104 8.38 -2.24 -5.18
CA TYR A 104 7.38 -1.18 -5.37
C TYR A 104 6.73 -0.77 -4.05
N LEU A 105 6.84 0.49 -3.63
CA LEU A 105 6.10 1.07 -2.51
C LEU A 105 4.84 1.76 -3.01
N LEU A 106 3.71 1.61 -2.31
CA LEU A 106 2.50 2.40 -2.53
C LEU A 106 2.50 3.56 -1.54
N ILE A 107 2.55 4.80 -2.05
CA ILE A 107 2.68 6.01 -1.23
C ILE A 107 1.41 6.86 -1.28
N GLU A 108 0.88 7.18 -0.10
CA GLU A 108 -0.24 8.12 0.10
C GLU A 108 0.28 9.51 0.48
N PHE A 109 -0.35 10.55 -0.07
CA PHE A 109 -0.06 11.95 0.25
C PHE A 109 -1.13 12.56 1.15
N PRO A 110 -0.80 13.59 1.94
CA PRO A 110 -1.80 14.43 2.58
C PRO A 110 -2.83 15.02 1.61
N THR A 111 -4.06 15.11 2.09
CA THR A 111 -5.13 15.80 1.37
C THR A 111 -4.78 17.28 1.21
N GLY A 112 -4.73 17.74 -0.04
CA GLY A 112 -4.58 19.16 -0.39
C GLY A 112 -3.15 19.69 -0.52
N GLU A 113 -2.13 18.94 -0.10
CA GLU A 113 -0.73 19.40 -0.20
C GLU A 113 0.27 18.30 -0.53
N VAL A 114 1.36 18.72 -1.18
CA VAL A 114 2.57 17.90 -1.28
C VAL A 114 3.54 18.42 -0.24
N PRO A 115 3.96 17.61 0.74
CA PRO A 115 4.94 18.04 1.72
C PRO A 115 6.23 18.55 1.06
N HIS A 116 6.79 19.64 1.59
CA HIS A 116 7.97 20.27 1.00
C HIS A 116 9.20 19.32 0.95
N TYR A 117 9.28 18.36 1.86
CA TYR A 117 10.35 17.37 1.93
C TYR A 117 10.22 16.23 0.91
N THR A 118 9.08 16.10 0.22
CA THR A 118 8.82 14.99 -0.71
C THR A 118 9.92 14.82 -1.76
N LYS A 119 10.36 15.92 -2.41
CA LYS A 119 11.44 15.86 -3.40
C LYS A 119 12.76 15.37 -2.78
N GLN A 120 13.11 15.87 -1.60
CA GLN A 120 14.35 15.49 -0.93
C GLN A 120 14.32 14.02 -0.52
N LEU A 121 13.17 13.54 -0.03
CA LEU A 121 12.96 12.14 0.32
C LEU A 121 13.18 11.23 -0.89
N PHE A 122 12.54 11.51 -2.03
CA PHE A 122 12.73 10.73 -3.26
C PHE A 122 14.17 10.81 -3.79
N LEU A 123 14.83 11.97 -3.69
CA LEU A 123 16.24 12.10 -4.09
C LEU A 123 17.19 11.34 -3.16
N LYS A 124 16.89 11.24 -1.86
CA LYS A 124 17.67 10.45 -0.91
C LYS A 124 17.49 8.96 -1.21
N TYR A 125 16.24 8.56 -1.43
CA TYR A 125 15.86 7.21 -1.83
C TYR A 125 16.56 6.73 -3.10
N ASN A 126 16.53 7.54 -4.17
CA ASN A 126 17.16 7.16 -5.43
C ASN A 126 18.69 7.20 -5.39
N ARG A 127 19.32 7.83 -4.38
CA ARG A 127 20.78 7.91 -4.27
C ARG A 127 21.38 6.78 -3.46
N GLU A 128 20.70 6.33 -2.42
CA GLU A 128 21.20 5.23 -1.60
C GLU A 128 21.16 3.91 -2.38
N ALA A 129 22.32 3.27 -2.57
CA ALA A 129 22.46 2.07 -3.39
C ALA A 129 21.52 0.93 -2.96
N THR A 130 21.19 0.86 -1.66
CA THR A 130 20.21 -0.05 -1.07
C THR A 130 18.80 0.16 -1.66
N TYR A 131 18.46 1.41 -1.98
CA TYR A 131 17.11 1.82 -2.36
C TYR A 131 16.94 2.14 -3.86
N GLN A 132 18.03 2.21 -4.63
CA GLN A 132 18.05 2.46 -6.08
C GLN A 132 17.16 1.53 -6.92
N SER A 133 16.81 0.36 -6.38
CA SER A 133 15.95 -0.59 -7.08
C SER A 133 14.47 -0.37 -6.84
N LEU A 134 14.07 0.39 -5.82
CA LEU A 134 12.67 0.55 -5.47
C LEU A 134 11.96 1.66 -6.25
N HIS A 135 10.66 1.46 -6.48
CA HIS A 135 9.78 2.26 -7.33
C HIS A 135 8.56 2.68 -6.53
N ILE A 136 8.01 3.85 -6.83
CA ILE A 136 6.93 4.43 -6.02
C ILE A 136 5.67 4.51 -6.86
N LEU A 137 4.70 3.66 -6.50
CA LEU A 137 3.35 3.70 -6.99
C LEU A 137 2.55 4.71 -6.18
N LYS A 138 1.66 5.42 -6.86
CA LYS A 138 0.88 6.49 -6.28
C LYS A 138 -0.60 6.16 -6.44
N GLU A 139 -1.37 6.37 -5.38
CA GLU A 139 -2.81 6.46 -5.48
C GLU A 139 -3.22 7.80 -6.11
N ILE A 140 -4.01 7.74 -7.19
CA ILE A 140 -4.43 8.91 -7.97
C ILE A 140 -5.87 9.29 -7.57
N GLU A 141 -6.11 9.55 -6.29
CA GLU A 141 -7.33 10.20 -5.80
C GLU A 141 -7.02 11.55 -5.12
N VAL A 142 -5.95 12.21 -5.59
CA VAL A 142 -5.45 13.46 -5.00
C VAL A 142 -5.50 14.61 -6.00
N SER A 143 -5.65 15.82 -5.46
CA SER A 143 -5.82 17.07 -6.22
C SER A 143 -4.91 17.20 -7.46
N PRO A 144 -5.36 17.88 -8.53
CA PRO A 144 -4.57 18.08 -9.75
C PRO A 144 -3.15 18.63 -9.51
N LYS A 145 -2.96 19.40 -8.43
CA LYS A 145 -1.66 19.93 -7.98
C LYS A 145 -0.67 18.82 -7.62
N ILE A 146 -1.12 17.80 -6.89
CA ILE A 146 -0.31 16.65 -6.47
C ILE A 146 0.00 15.77 -7.69
N GLN A 147 -0.96 15.61 -8.62
CA GLN A 147 -0.73 14.89 -9.87
C GLN A 147 0.35 15.57 -10.73
N LYS A 148 0.25 16.89 -10.94
CA LYS A 148 1.26 17.67 -11.68
C LYS A 148 2.65 17.61 -11.05
N TYR A 149 2.74 17.73 -9.72
CA TYR A 149 4.01 17.66 -9.01
C TYR A 149 4.72 16.30 -9.20
N TYR A 150 3.97 15.20 -9.13
CA TYR A 150 4.54 13.86 -9.31
C TYR A 150 5.02 13.62 -10.75
N MET A 151 4.26 14.05 -11.76
CA MET A 151 4.70 13.94 -13.16
C MET A 151 6.03 14.68 -13.40
N ASN A 152 6.22 15.83 -12.77
CA ASN A 152 7.48 16.58 -12.84
C ASN A 152 8.64 15.84 -12.13
N LEU A 153 8.37 15.15 -11.02
CA LEU A 153 9.39 14.36 -10.32
C LEU A 153 9.85 13.15 -11.14
N LEU A 154 8.93 12.44 -11.80
CA LEU A 154 9.28 11.31 -12.67
C LEU A 154 10.16 11.74 -13.85
N GLN A 155 9.89 12.91 -14.44
CA GLN A 155 10.72 13.47 -15.51
C GLN A 155 12.13 13.88 -15.03
N MET A 156 12.32 14.13 -13.73
CA MET A 156 13.62 14.47 -13.15
C MET A 156 14.44 13.24 -12.72
N GLY A 157 13.84 12.05 -12.72
CA GLY A 157 14.47 10.79 -12.29
C GLY A 157 15.13 9.98 -13.41
N HIS A 158 15.18 10.53 -14.64
CA HIS A 158 15.81 9.94 -15.82
C HIS A 158 17.01 10.76 -16.29
#